data_AF-A0A5Q4T3H5-F1
#
_entry.id   AF-A0A5Q4T3H5-F1
#
_cell.length_a   1.000
_cell.length_b   1.000
_cell.length_c   1.000
_cell.angle_alpha   90.00
_cell.angle_beta   90.00
_cell.angle_gamma   90.00
#
_symmetry.space_group_name_H-M   'P 1'
#
loop_
_entity.id
_entity.type
_entity.pdbx_description
1 polymer ?
#
loop_
_entity_poly.entity_id
_entity_poly.type
_entity_poly.pdbx_seq_one_letter_code
_entity_poly.pdbx_strand_id
1 'polypeptide(L)' 'MQANVGDTLLVHGRTVGQHDKVAEVLEVLGQEGSPPFRVRFDDGHEAVLSPGPDCTVRHRTENV' A
#
# COMPACT_ATOMS: atom_id res chain seq x y z
N MET A 1 7.81 3.17 7.73
CA MET A 1 6.42 3.16 7.22
C MET A 1 5.67 2.07 7.96
N GLN A 2 4.45 2.37 8.43
CA GLN A 2 3.56 1.41 9.08
C GLN A 2 2.16 1.50 8.45
N ALA A 3 1.49 0.35 8.28
CA ALA A 3 0.14 0.25 7.73
C ALA A 3 -0.64 -0.85 8.44
N ASN A 4 -1.97 -0.76 8.38
CA ASN A 4 -2.91 -1.76 8.86
C ASN A 4 -3.68 -2.39 7.70
N VAL A 5 -4.30 -3.54 7.96
CA VAL A 5 -5.22 -4.16 7.00
C VAL A 5 -6.34 -3.17 6.69
N GLY A 6 -6.57 -2.96 5.39
CA GLY A 6 -7.56 -2.04 4.88
C GLY A 6 -7.07 -0.64 4.56
N ASP A 7 -5.82 -0.32 4.89
CA ASP A 7 -5.18 0.91 4.47
C ASP A 7 -4.85 0.86 2.98
N THR A 8 -4.72 2.03 2.35
CA THR A 8 -4.35 2.14 0.95
C THR A 8 -2.91 2.62 0.81
N LEU A 9 -2.09 1.90 0.06
CA LEU A 9 -0.75 2.30 -0.32
C LEU A 9 -0.79 3.03 -1.66
N LEU A 10 -0.21 4.22 -1.70
CA LEU A 10 0.03 5.00 -2.90
C LEU A 10 1.52 4.98 -3.22
N VAL A 11 1.89 4.35 -4.33
CA VAL A 11 3.27 4.33 -4.82
C VAL A 11 3.40 5.36 -5.94
N HIS A 12 4.13 6.43 -5.68
CA HIS A 12 4.34 7.49 -6.67
C HIS A 12 5.28 7.03 -7.79
N GLY A 13 4.84 7.21 -9.03
CA GLY A 13 5.68 6.97 -10.20
C GLY A 13 6.83 7.98 -10.24
N ARG A 14 8.07 7.51 -10.36
CA ARG A 14 9.26 8.39 -10.40
C ARG A 14 9.51 9.03 -11.78
N THR A 15 8.71 8.69 -12.79
CA THR A 15 8.90 9.13 -14.18
C THR A 15 7.59 9.64 -14.78
N VAL A 16 7.66 10.70 -15.58
CA VAL A 16 6.51 11.26 -16.31
C VAL A 16 5.86 10.16 -17.16
N GLY A 17 4.54 9.97 -16.99
CA GLY A 17 3.76 8.92 -17.67
C GLY A 17 3.61 7.60 -16.89
N GLN A 18 4.28 7.45 -15.74
CA GLN A 18 4.03 6.33 -14.84
C GLN A 18 2.88 6.67 -13.91
N HIS A 19 1.73 6.02 -14.11
CA HIS A 19 0.57 6.16 -13.24
C HIS A 19 0.92 5.73 -11.81
N ASP A 20 0.46 6.49 -10.83
CA ASP A 20 0.54 6.10 -9.43
C ASP A 20 -0.10 4.72 -9.25
N LYS A 21 0.56 3.84 -8.51
CA LYS A 21 -0.01 2.53 -8.19
C LYS A 21 -0.71 2.62 -6.85
N VAL A 22 -2.01 2.37 -6.88
CA VAL A 22 -2.85 2.28 -5.69
C VAL A 22 -3.06 0.81 -5.36
N ALA A 23 -2.84 0.43 -4.10
CA ALA A 23 -3.08 -0.91 -3.63
C ALA A 23 -3.67 -0.92 -2.22
N GLU A 24 -4.69 -1.74 -1.97
CA GLU A 24 -5.23 -1.97 -0.63
C GLU A 24 -4.39 -3.00 0.11
N VAL A 25 -4.07 -2.76 1.39
CA VAL A 25 -3.41 -3.72 2.26
C VAL A 25 -4.40 -4.78 2.69
N LEU A 26 -4.21 -6.02 2.22
CA LEU A 26 -5.00 -7.18 2.63
C LEU A 26 -4.45 -7.83 3.90
N GLU A 27 -3.13 -7.82 4.07
CA GLU A 27 -2.45 -8.44 5.21
C GLU A 27 -1.13 -7.72 5.50
N VAL A 28 -0.81 -7.57 6.78
CA VAL A 28 0.49 -7.07 7.24
C VAL A 28 1.35 -8.27 7.63
N LEU A 29 2.42 -8.52 6.89
CA LEU A 29 3.29 -9.69 7.10
C LEU A 29 4.52 -9.34 7.96
N GLY A 30 4.89 -8.07 8.04
CA GLY A 30 5.96 -7.60 8.93
C GLY A 30 5.48 -7.35 10.35
N GLN A 31 6.44 -7.24 11.26
CA GLN A 31 6.14 -7.03 12.68
C GLN A 31 5.66 -5.59 12.92
N GLU A 32 4.71 -5.44 13.85
CA GLU A 32 4.23 -4.12 14.33
C GLU A 32 3.77 -3.16 13.21
N GLY A 33 3.05 -3.66 12.20
CA GLY A 33 2.57 -2.80 11.10
C GLY A 33 3.60 -2.56 10.01
N SER A 34 4.80 -3.15 10.10
CA SER A 34 5.89 -2.94 9.13
C SER A 34 5.70 -3.79 7.87
N PRO A 35 6.30 -3.39 6.74
CA PRO A 35 6.35 -4.23 5.56
C PRO A 35 7.17 -5.52 5.79
N PRO A 36 6.97 -6.59 4.99
CA PRO A 36 6.17 -6.61 3.77
C PRO A 36 4.64 -6.61 3.99
N PHE A 37 3.91 -6.16 2.98
CA PHE A 37 2.44 -6.14 2.96
C PHE A 37 1.92 -7.02 1.84
N ARG A 38 0.89 -7.83 2.10
CA ARG A 38 0.09 -8.42 1.03
C ARG A 38 -0.93 -7.39 0.60
N VAL A 39 -0.95 -7.05 -0.68
CA VAL A 39 -1.79 -5.98 -1.21
C VAL A 39 -2.61 -6.46 -2.41
N ARG A 40 -3.72 -5.78 -2.68
CA ARG A 40 -4.51 -5.92 -3.91
C ARG A 40 -4.50 -4.62 -4.69
N PHE A 41 -4.11 -4.69 -5.96
CA PHE A 41 -4.20 -3.58 -6.90
C PHE A 41 -5.63 -3.44 -7.45
N ASP A 42 -5.94 -2.28 -8.02
CA ASP A 42 -7.26 -1.99 -8.62
C ASP A 42 -7.66 -2.97 -9.73
N ASP A 43 -6.69 -3.52 -10.47
CA ASP A 43 -6.88 -4.58 -11.49
C ASP A 43 -7.22 -5.96 -10.86
N GLY A 44 -7.30 -6.05 -9.54
CA GLY A 44 -7.60 -7.28 -8.80
C GLY A 44 -6.38 -8.18 -8.54
N HIS A 45 -5.23 -7.87 -9.13
CA HIS A 45 -3.99 -8.60 -8.89
C HIS A 45 -3.51 -8.42 -7.44
N GLU A 46 -3.20 -9.53 -6.77
CA GLU A 46 -2.56 -9.55 -5.45
C GLU A 46 -1.05 -9.75 -5.54
N ALA A 47 -0.29 -9.01 -4.72
CA ALA A 47 1.15 -9.19 -4.62
C ALA A 47 1.66 -8.91 -3.20
N VAL A 48 2.90 -9.31 -2.93
CA VAL A 48 3.64 -8.88 -1.75
C VAL A 48 4.45 -7.63 -2.10
N LEU A 49 4.23 -6.55 -1.36
CA LEU A 49 4.87 -5.27 -1.57
C LEU A 49 5.74 -4.89 -0.37
N SER A 50 6.99 -4.54 -0.64
CA SER A 50 7.88 -3.86 0.29
C SER A 50 8.07 -2.42 -0.18
N PRO A 51 7.26 -1.46 0.32
CA PRO A 51 7.29 -0.08 -0.13
C PRO A 51 8.61 0.61 0.17
N GLY A 52 9.05 1.44 -0.78
CA GLY A 52 10.19 2.33 -0.64
C GLY A 52 9.81 3.69 -0.03
N PRO A 53 10.74 4.65 0.00
CA PRO A 53 10.52 5.97 0.60
C PRO A 53 9.46 6.82 -0.11
N ASP A 54 9.20 6.57 -1.40
CA ASP A 54 8.19 7.30 -2.20
C ASP A 54 6.76 6.73 -2.07
N CYS A 55 6.56 5.81 -1.14
CA CYS A 55 5.25 5.26 -0.86
C CYS A 55 4.58 6.08 0.25
N THR A 56 3.28 6.30 0.12
CA THR A 56 2.46 6.95 1.14
C THR A 56 1.34 6.00 1.58
N VAL A 57 1.15 5.86 2.90
CA VAL A 57 0.01 5.12 3.45
C VAL A 57 -1.14 6.10 3.68
N ARG A 58 -2.30 5.79 3.14
CA ARG A 58 -3.56 6.46 3.46
C ARG A 58 -4.35 5.56 4.37
N HIS A 59 -4.41 5.94 5.64
CA HIS A 59 -5.21 5.20 6.60
C HIS A 59 -6.67 5.29 6.21
N ARG A 60 -7.39 4.17 6.33
CA ARG A 60 -8.84 4.18 6.13
C ARG A 60 -9.46 5.05 7.21
N THR A 61 -9.92 6.24 6.85
CA THR A 61 -10.65 7.09 7.79
C THR A 61 -12.00 6.43 8.05
N GLU A 62 -12.13 5.72 9.17
CA GLU A 62 -13.43 5.35 9.70
C GLU A 62 -14.10 6.63 10.21
N ASN A 63 -14.95 7.24 9.39
CA ASN A 63 -15.88 8.25 9.86
C ASN A 63 -16.93 7.52 10.71
N VAL A 64 -16.71 7.51 12.03
CA VAL A 64 -17.70 7.10 13.04
C VAL A 64 -18.78 8.15 13.19
#